data_AF-A0AAP5BNV5-F1
#
_entry.id   AF-A0AAP5BNV5-F1
#
_cell.length_a   1.000
_cell.length_b   1.000
_cell.length_c   1.000
_cell.angle_alpha   90.00
_cell.angle_beta   90.00
_cell.angle_gamma   90.00
#
_symmetry.space_group_name_H-M   'P 1'
#
loop_
_entity.id
_entity.type
_entity.pdbx_description
1 polymer ?
#
loop_
_entity_poly.entity_id
_entity_poly.type
_entity_poly.pdbx_seq_one_letter_code
_entity_poly.pdbx_strand_id
1 'polypeptide(L)'
;MDLRGYIELIAAATIPLGFGAVMAHRFVGKKSIGARVIQLTAVVMLIPVILILALEKILDGATLGTLIGGIVGYLLSGISEYDRGRGNDGP
;
A
#
# COMPACT_ATOMS: atom_id res chain seq x y z
N MET A 1 -1.38 17.46 -23.01
CA MET A 1 -1.13 16.74 -21.75
C MET A 1 0.36 16.52 -21.64
N ASP A 2 0.98 17.01 -20.57
CA ASP A 2 2.41 16.81 -20.32
C ASP A 2 2.66 15.46 -19.64
N LEU A 3 3.90 14.98 -19.70
CA LEU A 3 4.33 13.69 -19.10
C LEU A 3 3.90 13.56 -17.63
N ARG A 4 3.98 14.64 -16.85
CA ARG A 4 3.53 14.69 -15.45
C ARG A 4 2.05 14.37 -15.30
N GLY A 5 1.20 15.02 -16.11
CA GLY A 5 -0.25 14.81 -16.08
C GLY A 5 -0.64 13.38 -16.46
N TYR A 6 0.11 12.72 -17.35
CA TYR A 6 -0.11 11.29 -17.64
C TYR A 6 0.22 10.41 -16.43
N ILE A 7 1.31 10.69 -15.71
CA ILE A 7 1.70 9.92 -14.52
C ILE A 7 0.68 10.12 -13.40
N GLU A 8 0.24 11.35 -13.16
CA GLU A 8 -0.79 11.68 -12.17
C GLU A 8 -2.11 10.99 -12.50
N LEU A 9 -2.52 10.98 -13.77
CA LEU A 9 -3.74 10.30 -14.21
C LEU A 9 -3.68 8.79 -13.95
N ILE A 10 -2.55 8.16 -14.29
CA ILE A 10 -2.35 6.72 -14.06
C ILE A 10 -2.36 6.43 -12.55
N ALA A 11 -1.63 7.21 -11.76
CA ALA A 11 -1.57 7.09 -10.30
C ALA A 11 -2.96 7.26 -9.66
N ALA A 12 -3.69 8.30 -10.07
CA ALA A 12 -5.04 8.58 -9.59
C ALA A 12 -6.02 7.45 -9.96
N ALA A 13 -5.92 6.90 -11.17
CA ALA A 13 -6.72 5.76 -11.60
C ALA A 13 -6.36 4.47 -10.84
N THR A 14 -5.10 4.30 -10.41
CA THR A 14 -4.67 3.10 -9.68
C THR A 14 -5.29 3.00 -8.29
N ILE A 15 -5.68 4.13 -7.68
CA ILE A 15 -6.31 4.14 -6.35
C ILE A 15 -7.67 3.42 -6.35
N PRO A 16 -8.69 3.85 -7.13
CA PRO A 16 -9.99 3.18 -7.16
C PRO A 16 -9.90 1.81 -7.83
N LEU A 17 -9.08 1.64 -8.87
CA LEU A 17 -8.93 0.34 -9.55
C LEU A 17 -8.25 -0.69 -8.64
N GLY A 18 -7.17 -0.29 -7.95
CA GLY A 18 -6.44 -1.16 -7.04
C GLY A 18 -7.28 -1.52 -5.81
N PHE A 19 -7.92 -0.53 -5.17
CA PHE A 19 -8.83 -0.78 -4.06
C PHE A 19 -10.00 -1.70 -4.49
N GLY A 20 -10.64 -1.37 -5.61
CA GLY A 20 -11.73 -2.16 -6.18
C GLY A 20 -11.32 -3.60 -6.52
N ALA A 21 -10.15 -3.79 -7.11
CA ALA A 21 -9.61 -5.11 -7.43
C ALA A 21 -9.34 -5.95 -6.17
N VAL A 22 -8.75 -5.34 -5.13
CA VAL A 22 -8.49 -6.03 -3.85
C VAL A 22 -9.81 -6.43 -3.18
N MET A 23 -10.79 -5.53 -3.16
CA MET A 23 -12.12 -5.82 -2.61
C MET A 23 -12.83 -6.91 -3.42
N ALA A 24 -12.91 -6.78 -4.75
CA ALA A 24 -13.55 -7.77 -5.61
C ALA A 24 -12.93 -9.16 -5.43
N HIS A 25 -11.60 -9.26 -5.41
CA HIS A 25 -10.90 -10.53 -5.14
C HIS A 25 -11.25 -11.10 -3.76
N ARG A 26 -11.47 -10.24 -2.74
CA ARG A 26 -11.84 -10.70 -1.41
C ARG A 26 -13.30 -11.15 -1.30
N PHE A 27 -14.22 -10.41 -1.90
CA PHE A 27 -15.65 -10.74 -1.95
C PHE A 27 -15.89 -12.04 -2.73
N VAL A 28 -15.28 -12.17 -3.92
CA VAL A 28 -15.41 -13.39 -4.74
C VAL A 28 -14.75 -14.59 -4.07
N GLY A 29 -13.59 -14.38 -3.41
CA GLY A 29 -12.88 -15.43 -2.70
C GLY A 29 -13.52 -15.86 -1.37
N LYS A 30 -14.52 -15.14 -0.85
CA LYS A 30 -15.12 -15.35 0.49
C LYS A 30 -14.10 -15.47 1.63
N LYS A 31 -12.95 -14.80 1.51
CA LYS A 31 -11.87 -14.87 2.51
C LYS A 31 -12.00 -13.69 3.49
N SER A 32 -11.76 -13.89 4.78
CA SER A 32 -11.86 -12.86 5.83
C SER A 32 -10.85 -11.71 5.65
N ILE A 33 -11.13 -10.47 6.05
CA ILE A 33 -10.10 -9.41 5.94
C ILE A 33 -9.04 -9.64 7.03
N GLY A 34 -7.83 -10.05 6.62
CA GLY A 34 -6.68 -10.22 7.51
C GLY A 34 -5.71 -9.04 7.44
N ALA A 35 -4.81 -8.93 8.41
CA ALA A 35 -3.83 -7.84 8.53
C ALA A 35 -3.05 -7.58 7.21
N ARG A 36 -2.68 -8.63 6.47
CA ARG A 36 -2.00 -8.52 5.17
C ARG A 36 -2.82 -7.86 4.07
N VAL A 37 -4.13 -8.09 4.06
CA VAL A 37 -5.02 -7.49 3.08
C VAL A 37 -5.15 -6.00 3.36
N ILE A 38 -5.25 -5.62 4.63
CA ILE A 38 -5.26 -4.22 5.06
C ILE A 38 -3.93 -3.55 4.71
N GLN A 39 -2.80 -4.22 4.97
CA GLN A 39 -1.47 -3.72 4.59
C GLN A 39 -1.34 -3.46 3.09
N LEU A 40 -1.75 -4.43 2.27
CA LEU A 40 -1.75 -4.29 0.82
C LEU A 40 -2.66 -3.14 0.36
N THR A 41 -3.86 -3.06 0.93
CA THR A 41 -4.83 -2.01 0.59
C THR A 41 -4.29 -0.63 0.94
N ALA A 42 -3.65 -0.48 2.10
CA ALA A 42 -3.02 0.77 2.52
C ALA A 42 -1.91 1.19 1.54
N VAL A 43 -1.06 0.26 1.11
CA VAL A 43 0.03 0.55 0.17
C VAL A 43 -0.48 0.92 -1.23
N VAL A 44 -1.47 0.17 -1.73
CA VAL A 44 -2.12 0.42 -3.02
C VAL A 44 -2.75 1.81 -3.07
N MET A 45 -3.23 2.34 -1.93
CA MET A 45 -3.80 3.68 -1.86
C MET A 45 -2.75 4.77 -1.57
N LEU A 46 -1.81 4.52 -0.65
CA LEU A 46 -0.88 5.55 -0.18
C LEU A 46 0.26 5.85 -1.14
N ILE A 47 0.83 4.84 -1.81
CA ILE A 47 1.97 5.07 -2.72
C ILE A 47 1.59 6.00 -3.88
N PRO A 48 0.45 5.81 -4.59
CA PRO A 48 0.05 6.72 -5.66
C PRO A 48 -0.22 8.13 -5.17
N VAL A 49 -0.80 8.29 -3.97
CA VAL A 49 -1.04 9.62 -3.36
C VAL A 49 0.28 10.33 -3.08
N ILE A 50 1.24 9.64 -2.47
CA ILE A 50 2.56 10.22 -2.20
C ILE A 50 3.27 10.59 -3.50
N LEU A 51 3.15 9.76 -4.54
CA LEU A 51 3.73 10.04 -5.85
C LEU A 51 3.16 11.32 -6.47
N ILE A 52 1.83 11.49 -6.45
CA ILE A 52 1.16 12.70 -6.97
C ILE A 52 1.65 13.93 -6.19
N LEU A 53 1.59 13.88 -4.86
CA LEU A 53 1.98 15.03 -4.02
C LEU A 53 3.47 15.37 -4.14
N ALA A 54 4.34 14.39 -4.37
CA ALA A 54 5.76 14.60 -4.63
C ALA A 54 5.99 15.23 -6.01
N LEU A 55 5.23 14.82 -7.03
CA LEU A 55 5.31 15.42 -8.38
C LEU A 55 4.83 16.87 -8.37
N GLU A 56 3.78 17.18 -7.62
CA GLU A 56 3.27 18.55 -7.42
C GLU A 56 4.19 19.42 -6.55
N LYS A 57 5.29 18.86 -6.03
CA LYS A 57 6.23 19.52 -5.11
C LYS A 57 5.57 20.07 -3.84
N ILE A 58 4.46 19.47 -3.42
CA ILE A 58 3.78 19.80 -2.16
C ILE A 58 4.53 19.19 -0.97
N LEU A 59 5.12 18.01 -1.17
CA LEU A 59 5.93 17.34 -0.15
C LEU A 59 7.37 17.84 -0.20
N ASP A 60 7.87 18.32 0.95
CA ASP A 60 9.30 18.54 1.12
C ASP A 60 10.06 17.21 1.26
N GLY A 61 11.38 17.25 1.10
CA GLY A 61 12.21 16.04 1.13
C GLY A 61 12.14 15.30 2.47
N ALA A 62 11.99 16.03 3.58
CA ALA A 62 11.88 15.44 4.92
C ALA A 62 10.57 14.66 5.07
N THR A 63 9.44 15.27 4.70
CA THR A 63 8.11 14.64 4.75
C THR A 63 8.03 13.45 3.82
N LEU A 64 8.57 13.56 2.61
CA LEU A 64 8.65 12.43 1.69
C LEU A 64 9.45 11.27 2.30
N GLY A 65 10.61 11.56 2.89
CA GLY A 65 11.42 10.57 3.59
C GLY A 65 10.68 9.89 4.75
N THR A 66 9.95 10.65 5.56
CA THR A 66 9.14 10.14 6.67
C THR A 66 8.01 9.24 6.16
N LEU A 67 7.31 9.63 5.11
CA LEU A 67 6.20 8.85 4.54
C LEU A 67 6.70 7.52 3.95
N ILE A 68 7.81 7.56 3.20
CA ILE A 68 8.43 6.35 2.66
C ILE A 68 8.92 5.44 3.80
N GLY A 69 9.62 5.99 4.79
CA GLY A 69 10.07 5.24 5.96
C GLY A 69 8.92 4.60 6.75
N GLY A 70 7.82 5.34 6.93
CA GLY A 70 6.61 4.84 7.59
C GLY A 70 5.95 3.69 6.83
N ILE A 71 5.86 3.79 5.50
CA ILE A 71 5.33 2.69 4.66
C ILE A 71 6.22 1.45 4.74
N VAL A 72 7.54 1.63 4.61
CA VAL A 72 8.50 0.52 4.69
C VAL A 72 8.42 -0.14 6.07
N GLY A 73 8.42 0.64 7.15
CA GLY A 73 8.28 0.13 8.52
C GLY A 73 6.96 -0.64 8.71
N TYR A 74 5.85 -0.10 8.23
CA TYR A 74 4.54 -0.75 8.31
C TYR A 74 4.49 -2.07 7.53
N LEU A 75 5.10 -2.11 6.34
CA LEU A 75 5.20 -3.33 5.53
C LEU A 75 6.07 -4.39 6.22
N LEU A 76 7.20 -3.99 6.81
CA LEU A 76 8.12 -4.89 7.49
C LEU A 76 7.58 -5.37 8.85
N SER A 77 6.70 -4.61 9.50
CA SER A 77 6.05 -4.99 10.76
C SER A 77 5.31 -6.33 10.65
N GLY A 78 4.78 -6.68 9.48
CA GLY A 78 4.06 -7.94 9.25
C GLY A 78 4.95 -9.17 9.06
N ILE A 79 6.27 -9.00 8.91
CA ILE A 79 7.22 -10.12 8.71
C ILE A 79 7.53 -10.80 10.05
N SER A 80 7.71 -10.02 11.12
CA SER A 80 8.09 -10.56 12.44
C SER A 80 7.03 -11.47 13.07
N GLU A 81 5.75 -11.24 12.77
CA GLU A 81 4.64 -12.05 13.29
C GLU A 81 4.43 -13.36 12.53
N TYR A 82 4.92 -13.47 11.30
CA TYR A 82 4.73 -14.68 10.50
C TYR A 82 5.54 -15.88 10.99
N ASP A 83 6.70 -15.62 11.61
CA ASP A 83 7.60 -16.68 12.08
C ASP A 83 7.13 -17.30 13.41
N ARG A 84 6.41 -16.53 14.23
CA ARG A 84 5.99 -16.96 15.58
C ARG A 84 4.90 -18.04 15.57
N GLY A 85 4.15 -18.17 14.47
CA GLY A 85 3.09 -19.17 14.32
C GLY A 85 3.57 -20.56 13.88
N ARG A 86 4.85 -20.72 13.52
CA ARG A 86 5.40 -21.98 12.99
C ARG A 86 6.25 -22.76 14.01
N GLY A 87 6.46 -22.20 15.19
CA GLY A 87 7.30 -22.78 16.25
C GLY A 87 6.55 -23.46 17.40
N ASN A 88 5.20 -23.47 17.40
CA ASN A 88 4.40 -24.06 18.49
C ASN A 88 3.75 -25.41 18.12
N ASP A 89 4.16 -26.01 17.01
CA ASP A 89 3.74 -27.35 16.57
C ASP A 89 4.90 -28.37 16.74
N GLY A 90 5.57 -28.31 17.89
CA GLY A 90 6.47 -29.38 18.33
C GLY A 90 5.70 -30.40 19.18
N PRO A 91 5.88 -31.73 18.97
CA PRO A 91 5.22 -32.77 19.75
C PRO A 91 5.59 -32.75 21.24
#